data_AF-A0A317VRA5-F1
#
_entry.id   AF-A0A317VRA5-F1
#
_cell.length_a   1.000
_cell.length_b   1.000
_cell.length_c   1.000
_cell.angle_alpha   90.00
_cell.angle_beta   90.00
_cell.angle_gamma   90.00
#
_symmetry.space_group_name_H-M   'P 1'
#
loop_
_entity.id
_entity.type
_entity.pdbx_description
1 polymer ?
#
loop_
_entity_poly.entity_id
_entity_poly.type
_entity_poly.pdbx_seq_one_letter_code
_entity_poly.pdbx_strand_id
1 'polypeptide(L)'
;MCGIFFSLSASGAVLPNEETCCLLRKRGPDNYHVHSVEHKITNPRSSNEEPIAVQLTFVSTVLSMRGGYLVPQPLVDPTTQSVLCYNGDAWKISGEPIQGNDAELIFKLLLQAINHPSKATSSADSSTNAVQGVLALISSISGPFAFVFYDAINSKLFFTRDSLGRRSLLQGVNESGAFKLCSLCDGTSSTHFSEVETDGVYVVDLEHAIFQNNSIATKSAGTPSFDASCIQTLLWEHNASDLPLRPRNPVPPMNKSIPEGEAPPLTVETTAVKELEHNLRQSLAMRIQNVREPPTASSGSNVKVAVLFSGGLDCTLLARLSHEILPKEEVIDLLNVAFENPRVAAAAKSKGDATGSVYESCPDRITGRAAFAELQRVCPDRNWRFVAVDVPYQETLAHRETVKRLMRPHNTEMDLSIACALYFASRGQGLAFDSRQLDAQPMQYATSARVLLSGLGADELFAGYSRHGAAFSRDGFAGLIDEINLDVSRLGKRNLGRDNRVIAHWGREARFPFLDEEFVSWVVQLPVWEKCGFGTPLPPADSPEAGLDSEKKALRLVALRLGMTNVAREKKRAIQFGSRTAKMEKSKVKGTDALT
;
A
#
# COMPACT_ATOMS: atom_id res chain seq x y z
N MET A 1 -6.06 -9.68 -3.28
CA MET A 1 -5.04 -8.96 -4.09
C MET A 1 -4.92 -9.53 -5.51
N CYS A 2 -4.82 -8.67 -6.54
CA CYS A 2 -4.73 -9.08 -7.95
C CYS A 2 -3.75 -8.20 -8.73
N GLY A 3 -3.25 -8.63 -9.89
CA GLY A 3 -2.65 -7.75 -10.89
C GLY A 3 -3.68 -7.39 -11.95
N ILE A 4 -3.82 -6.11 -12.26
CA ILE A 4 -4.76 -5.58 -13.26
C ILE A 4 -3.97 -5.15 -14.49
N PHE A 5 -4.48 -5.48 -15.67
CA PHE A 5 -4.20 -4.76 -16.91
C PHE A 5 -5.51 -4.53 -17.67
N PHE A 6 -5.68 -3.33 -18.20
CA PHE A 6 -6.79 -2.95 -19.05
C PHE A 6 -6.25 -2.15 -20.23
N SER A 7 -6.85 -2.31 -21.40
CA SER A 7 -6.62 -1.42 -22.54
C SER A 7 -7.91 -1.09 -23.28
N LEU A 8 -7.97 0.14 -23.80
CA LEU A 8 -8.98 0.63 -24.73
C LEU A 8 -8.29 1.06 -26.03
N SER A 9 -8.66 0.44 -27.15
CA SER A 9 -8.02 0.69 -28.45
C SER A 9 -9.00 0.62 -29.61
N ALA A 10 -8.81 1.52 -30.60
CA ALA A 10 -9.49 1.47 -31.89
C ALA A 10 -8.77 0.57 -32.92
N SER A 11 -7.62 -0.01 -32.57
CA SER A 11 -6.78 -0.83 -33.48
C SER A 11 -6.87 -2.32 -33.22
N GLY A 12 -7.86 -2.76 -32.42
CA GLY A 12 -8.03 -4.15 -31.98
C GLY A 12 -7.54 -4.40 -30.55
N ALA A 13 -7.55 -5.68 -30.15
CA ALA A 13 -7.17 -6.09 -28.80
C ALA A 13 -5.70 -5.81 -28.50
N VAL A 14 -5.43 -5.15 -27.38
CA VAL A 14 -4.07 -4.88 -26.90
C VAL A 14 -3.85 -5.68 -25.62
N LEU A 15 -2.85 -6.54 -25.63
CA LEU A 15 -2.42 -7.33 -24.47
C LEU A 15 -1.22 -6.66 -23.79
N PRO A 16 -0.95 -6.98 -22.50
CA PRO A 16 0.31 -6.62 -21.88
C PRO A 16 1.45 -7.28 -22.65
N ASN A 17 2.61 -6.61 -22.73
CA ASN A 17 3.78 -7.26 -23.33
C ASN A 17 4.24 -8.47 -22.48
N GLU A 18 5.12 -9.30 -23.04
CA GLU A 18 5.53 -10.56 -22.40
C GLU A 18 6.14 -10.36 -21.01
N GLU A 19 7.01 -9.35 -20.85
CA GLU A 19 7.62 -9.02 -19.56
C GLU A 19 6.56 -8.60 -18.53
N THR A 20 5.67 -7.67 -18.89
CA THR A 20 4.57 -7.20 -18.04
C THR A 20 3.64 -8.35 -17.66
N CYS A 21 3.34 -9.24 -18.60
CA CYS A 21 2.53 -10.44 -18.35
C CYS A 21 3.19 -11.36 -17.31
N CYS A 22 4.51 -11.60 -17.45
CA CYS A 22 5.29 -12.37 -16.47
C CYS A 22 5.25 -11.72 -15.07
N LEU A 23 5.45 -10.41 -14.99
CA LEU A 23 5.42 -9.68 -13.71
C LEU A 23 4.03 -9.66 -13.07
N LEU A 24 2.96 -9.54 -13.85
CA LEU A 24 1.58 -9.66 -13.36
C LEU A 24 1.31 -11.06 -12.80
N ARG A 25 1.75 -12.12 -13.49
CA ARG A 25 1.60 -13.51 -13.00
C ARG A 25 2.38 -13.77 -11.72
N LYS A 26 3.52 -13.13 -11.52
CA LYS A 26 4.25 -13.17 -10.23
C LYS A 26 3.46 -12.50 -9.10
N ARG A 27 2.72 -11.44 -9.42
CA ARG A 27 1.84 -10.74 -8.49
C ARG A 27 0.60 -11.54 -8.11
N GLY A 28 -0.02 -12.22 -9.07
CA GLY A 28 -1.18 -13.07 -8.87
C GLY A 28 -0.98 -14.46 -9.46
N PRO A 29 -0.26 -15.36 -8.77
CA PRO A 29 0.14 -16.65 -9.32
C PRO A 29 -0.98 -17.70 -9.35
N ASP A 30 -2.10 -17.49 -8.64
CA ASP A 30 -3.13 -18.52 -8.48
C ASP A 30 -4.11 -18.59 -9.66
N ASN A 31 -4.23 -17.50 -10.44
CA ASN A 31 -5.07 -17.47 -11.65
C ASN A 31 -4.59 -16.38 -12.62
N TYR A 32 -4.79 -16.61 -13.93
CA TYR A 32 -4.60 -15.63 -14.99
C TYR A 32 -5.76 -15.79 -15.98
N HIS A 33 -6.46 -14.69 -16.28
CA HIS A 33 -7.53 -14.70 -17.27
C HIS A 33 -7.53 -13.42 -18.11
N VAL A 34 -8.04 -13.55 -19.33
CA VAL A 34 -8.18 -12.47 -20.31
C VAL A 34 -9.63 -12.46 -20.77
N HIS A 35 -10.23 -11.29 -20.80
CA HIS A 35 -11.57 -11.06 -21.33
C HIS A 35 -11.56 -9.83 -22.22
N SER A 36 -12.29 -9.86 -23.32
CA SER A 36 -12.34 -8.77 -24.28
C SER A 36 -13.78 -8.49 -24.69
N VAL A 37 -14.12 -7.20 -24.74
CA VAL A 37 -15.43 -6.69 -25.15
C VAL A 37 -15.24 -5.76 -26.34
N GLU A 38 -16.03 -5.95 -27.40
CA GLU A 38 -16.14 -4.99 -28.49
C GLU A 38 -17.27 -4.01 -28.18
N HIS A 39 -17.00 -2.72 -28.34
CA HIS A 39 -17.97 -1.65 -28.15
C HIS A 39 -17.93 -0.70 -29.34
N LYS A 40 -19.06 -0.10 -29.72
CA LYS A 40 -19.14 0.84 -30.86
C LYS A 40 -19.38 2.24 -30.34
N ILE A 41 -18.44 3.14 -30.63
CA ILE A 41 -18.51 4.54 -30.21
C ILE A 41 -19.01 5.38 -31.38
N THR A 42 -20.13 6.05 -31.19
CA THR A 42 -20.65 7.05 -32.12
C THR A 42 -20.02 8.42 -31.86
N ASN A 43 -19.56 9.12 -32.90
CA ASN A 43 -19.07 10.50 -32.74
C ASN A 43 -20.26 11.48 -32.80
N PRO A 44 -20.66 12.13 -31.70
CA PRO A 44 -21.82 13.04 -31.71
C PRO A 44 -21.58 14.31 -32.54
N ARG A 45 -20.33 14.64 -32.92
CA ARG A 45 -19.98 15.86 -33.66
C ARG A 45 -20.15 15.75 -35.17
N SER A 46 -20.46 14.57 -35.70
CA SER A 46 -20.70 14.33 -37.13
C SER A 46 -21.77 13.26 -37.31
N SER A 47 -22.96 13.65 -37.78
CA SER A 47 -24.04 12.71 -38.11
C SER A 47 -23.73 11.79 -39.31
N ASN A 48 -22.59 12.02 -40.00
CA ASN A 48 -22.17 11.31 -41.20
C ASN A 48 -20.93 10.42 -40.98
N GLU A 49 -20.38 10.33 -39.77
CA GLU A 49 -19.25 9.45 -39.46
C GLU A 49 -19.73 8.07 -38.99
N GLU A 50 -19.14 7.00 -39.54
CA GLU A 50 -19.43 5.63 -39.10
C GLU A 50 -18.97 5.42 -37.63
N PRO A 51 -19.71 4.62 -36.84
CA PRO A 51 -19.30 4.28 -35.48
C PRO A 51 -17.92 3.62 -35.46
N ILE A 52 -17.05 4.07 -34.56
CA ILE A 52 -15.72 3.50 -34.37
C ILE A 52 -15.86 2.27 -33.47
N ALA A 53 -15.53 1.10 -33.98
CA ALA A 53 -15.40 -0.10 -33.15
C ALA A 53 -14.14 0.01 -32.28
N VAL A 54 -14.31 -0.14 -30.97
CA VAL A 54 -13.23 -0.20 -29.99
C VAL A 54 -13.19 -1.54 -29.30
N GLN A 55 -11.99 -1.97 -28.96
CA GLN A 55 -11.77 -3.14 -28.14
C GLN A 55 -11.37 -2.73 -26.72
N LEU A 56 -12.15 -3.20 -25.76
CA LEU A 56 -11.81 -3.20 -24.33
C LEU A 56 -11.19 -4.56 -24.02
N THR A 57 -9.96 -4.59 -23.52
CA THR A 57 -9.27 -5.83 -23.12
C THR A 57 -8.94 -5.76 -21.65
N PHE A 58 -9.37 -6.78 -20.91
CA PHE A 58 -9.23 -6.91 -19.46
C PHE A 58 -8.38 -8.13 -19.16
N VAL A 59 -7.34 -7.96 -18.36
CA VAL A 59 -6.48 -9.03 -17.90
C VAL A 59 -6.37 -8.92 -16.40
N SER A 60 -6.63 -10.01 -15.71
CA SER A 60 -6.42 -10.09 -14.27
C SER A 60 -5.60 -11.32 -13.89
N THR A 61 -4.79 -11.13 -12.86
CA THR A 61 -4.02 -12.17 -12.18
C THR A 61 -4.43 -12.20 -10.72
N VAL A 62 -4.59 -13.36 -10.11
CA VAL A 62 -5.16 -13.45 -8.75
C VAL A 62 -4.16 -14.02 -7.75
N LEU A 63 -3.97 -13.32 -6.64
CA LEU A 63 -3.45 -13.89 -5.40
C LEU A 63 -4.63 -14.09 -4.45
N SER A 64 -5.01 -15.34 -4.22
CA SER A 64 -6.20 -15.70 -3.46
C SER A 64 -5.98 -15.45 -1.97
N MET A 65 -6.53 -14.33 -1.47
CA MET A 65 -6.36 -13.86 -0.08
C MET A 65 -7.67 -13.75 0.71
N ARG A 66 -8.83 -13.73 0.03
CA ARG A 66 -10.17 -13.51 0.59
C ARG A 66 -11.16 -14.56 0.09
N GLY A 67 -12.19 -14.85 0.90
CA GLY A 67 -13.20 -15.87 0.61
C GLY A 67 -12.72 -17.32 0.79
N GLY A 68 -13.67 -18.26 0.71
CA GLY A 68 -13.43 -19.69 0.91
C GLY A 68 -12.90 -20.46 -0.30
N TYR A 69 -12.92 -19.86 -1.49
CA TYR A 69 -12.49 -20.48 -2.74
C TYR A 69 -11.77 -19.47 -3.65
N LEU A 70 -11.07 -19.95 -4.67
CA LEU A 70 -10.42 -19.08 -5.66
C LEU A 70 -11.49 -18.42 -6.52
N VAL A 71 -11.55 -17.10 -6.53
CA VAL A 71 -12.41 -16.31 -7.42
C VAL A 71 -11.59 -15.86 -8.62
N PRO A 72 -11.80 -16.41 -9.83
CA PRO A 72 -11.15 -15.95 -11.05
C PRO A 72 -11.58 -14.53 -11.39
N GLN A 73 -10.65 -13.76 -11.97
CA GLN A 73 -10.93 -12.42 -12.46
C GLN A 73 -10.31 -12.27 -13.86
N PRO A 74 -10.84 -11.41 -14.77
CA PRO A 74 -11.90 -10.43 -14.54
C PRO A 74 -13.25 -11.05 -14.21
N LEU A 75 -14.03 -10.42 -13.32
CA LEU A 75 -15.42 -10.80 -13.08
C LEU A 75 -16.27 -10.25 -14.22
N VAL A 76 -17.09 -11.10 -14.82
CA VAL A 76 -17.94 -10.74 -15.98
C VAL A 76 -19.37 -11.12 -15.66
N ASP A 77 -20.28 -10.18 -15.78
CA ASP A 77 -21.71 -10.46 -15.64
C ASP A 77 -22.25 -11.00 -16.96
N PRO A 78 -22.83 -12.22 -17.00
CA PRO A 78 -23.30 -12.80 -18.26
C PRO A 78 -24.54 -12.08 -18.82
N THR A 79 -25.28 -11.32 -18.00
CA THR A 79 -26.51 -10.64 -18.41
C THR A 79 -26.21 -9.29 -19.04
N THR A 80 -25.45 -8.46 -18.35
CA THR A 80 -25.15 -7.08 -18.78
C THR A 80 -23.88 -7.00 -19.60
N GLN A 81 -22.98 -8.00 -19.52
CA GLN A 81 -21.61 -7.95 -20.04
C GLN A 81 -20.73 -6.89 -19.35
N SER A 82 -21.14 -6.40 -18.17
CA SER A 82 -20.29 -5.54 -17.34
C SER A 82 -19.09 -6.33 -16.79
N VAL A 83 -17.96 -5.66 -16.61
CA VAL A 83 -16.68 -6.32 -16.27
C VAL A 83 -16.00 -5.61 -15.12
N LEU A 84 -15.48 -6.35 -14.14
CA LEU A 84 -14.66 -5.83 -13.05
C LEU A 84 -13.29 -6.51 -12.98
N CYS A 85 -12.23 -5.70 -13.03
CA CYS A 85 -10.89 -6.07 -12.57
C CYS A 85 -10.64 -5.43 -11.21
N TYR A 86 -10.51 -6.23 -10.15
CA TYR A 86 -10.38 -5.74 -8.78
C TYR A 86 -9.10 -6.23 -8.12
N ASN A 87 -8.30 -5.28 -7.62
CA ASN A 87 -7.11 -5.54 -6.84
C ASN A 87 -7.25 -4.85 -5.48
N GLY A 88 -7.74 -5.58 -4.49
CA GLY A 88 -7.93 -5.07 -3.15
C GLY A 88 -8.13 -6.16 -2.11
N ASP A 89 -8.34 -5.69 -0.88
CA ASP A 89 -8.74 -6.48 0.29
C ASP A 89 -9.71 -5.61 1.10
N ALA A 90 -10.97 -5.51 0.64
CA ALA A 90 -11.99 -4.79 1.38
C ALA A 90 -12.37 -5.57 2.65
N TRP A 91 -12.41 -4.85 3.75
CA TRP A 91 -12.72 -5.38 5.07
C TRP A 91 -14.16 -5.12 5.47
N LYS A 92 -14.67 -3.93 5.12
CA LYS A 92 -16.05 -3.53 5.39
C LYS A 92 -16.68 -2.88 4.17
N ILE A 93 -18.01 -2.96 4.09
CA ILE A 93 -18.83 -2.19 3.17
C ILE A 93 -19.97 -1.58 3.98
N SER A 94 -20.12 -0.26 3.90
CA SER A 94 -21.13 0.48 4.67
C SER A 94 -21.01 0.26 6.18
N GLY A 95 -19.79 0.13 6.69
CA GLY A 95 -19.50 -0.12 8.11
C GLY A 95 -19.56 -1.59 8.53
N GLU A 96 -20.10 -2.47 7.70
CA GLU A 96 -20.30 -3.88 8.05
C GLU A 96 -19.15 -4.78 7.55
N PRO A 97 -18.59 -5.67 8.39
CA PRO A 97 -17.56 -6.62 7.97
C PRO A 97 -18.01 -7.55 6.85
N ILE A 98 -17.17 -7.69 5.82
CA ILE A 98 -17.45 -8.57 4.68
C ILE A 98 -17.30 -10.04 5.08
N GLN A 99 -18.35 -10.82 4.80
CA GLN A 99 -18.32 -12.28 4.81
C GLN A 99 -18.09 -12.80 3.37
N GLY A 100 -17.15 -13.74 3.19
CA GLY A 100 -16.85 -14.31 1.88
C GLY A 100 -15.78 -13.54 1.09
N ASN A 101 -15.88 -13.56 -0.24
CA ASN A 101 -14.96 -12.86 -1.14
C ASN A 101 -15.46 -11.43 -1.39
N ASP A 102 -14.57 -10.48 -1.19
CA ASP A 102 -14.82 -9.05 -1.34
C ASP A 102 -15.04 -8.63 -2.79
N ALA A 103 -14.28 -9.19 -3.74
CA ALA A 103 -14.42 -8.85 -5.16
C ALA A 103 -15.81 -9.22 -5.71
N GLU A 104 -16.32 -10.41 -5.34
CA GLU A 104 -17.67 -10.85 -5.75
C GLU A 104 -18.76 -9.95 -5.15
N LEU A 105 -18.65 -9.61 -3.87
CA LEU A 105 -19.62 -8.73 -3.21
C LEU A 105 -19.61 -7.33 -3.82
N ILE A 106 -18.41 -6.76 -4.03
CA ILE A 106 -18.26 -5.44 -4.67
C ILE A 106 -18.85 -5.49 -6.09
N PHE A 107 -18.56 -6.52 -6.88
CA PHE A 107 -19.10 -6.63 -8.23
C PHE A 107 -20.63 -6.73 -8.23
N LYS A 108 -21.21 -7.55 -7.35
CA LYS A 108 -22.66 -7.64 -7.17
C LYS A 108 -23.27 -6.27 -6.84
N LEU A 109 -22.67 -5.53 -5.91
CA LEU A 109 -23.16 -4.22 -5.51
C LEU A 109 -23.00 -3.16 -6.61
N LEU A 110 -21.92 -3.23 -7.40
CA LEU A 110 -21.74 -2.38 -8.59
C LEU A 110 -22.83 -2.66 -9.62
N LEU A 111 -23.12 -3.93 -9.91
CA LEU A 111 -24.20 -4.33 -10.81
C LEU A 111 -25.56 -3.81 -10.32
N GLN A 112 -25.82 -3.83 -9.02
CA GLN A 112 -27.04 -3.26 -8.44
C GLN A 112 -27.09 -1.73 -8.58
N ALA A 113 -25.96 -1.06 -8.36
CA ALA A 113 -25.87 0.40 -8.46
C ALA A 113 -26.16 0.92 -9.87
N ILE A 114 -25.70 0.21 -10.91
CA ILE A 114 -25.91 0.61 -12.31
C ILE A 114 -27.30 0.25 -12.86
N ASN A 115 -28.00 -0.70 -12.21
CA ASN A 115 -29.31 -1.23 -12.63
C ASN A 115 -30.50 -0.52 -11.97
N HIS A 116 -30.30 0.56 -11.22
CA HIS A 116 -31.37 1.16 -10.43
C HIS A 116 -32.55 1.59 -11.33
N PRO A 117 -33.77 1.01 -11.14
CA PRO A 117 -34.94 1.38 -11.92
C PRO A 117 -35.38 2.77 -11.47
N SER A 118 -34.97 3.80 -12.21
CA SER A 118 -35.36 5.16 -11.89
C SER A 118 -36.82 5.38 -12.28
N LYS A 119 -37.59 6.07 -11.42
CA LYS A 119 -38.83 6.77 -11.83
C LYS A 119 -38.48 8.01 -12.68
N ALA A 120 -37.37 7.98 -13.42
CA ALA A 120 -36.88 9.14 -14.14
C ALA A 120 -37.64 9.31 -15.45
N THR A 121 -37.92 10.56 -15.78
CA THR A 121 -38.61 10.97 -16.99
C THR A 121 -37.69 11.02 -18.22
N SER A 122 -36.37 10.82 -18.06
CA SER A 122 -35.37 10.88 -19.12
C SER A 122 -34.19 9.90 -18.95
N SER A 123 -33.49 9.56 -20.03
CA SER A 123 -32.30 8.68 -20.04
C SER A 123 -31.07 9.29 -19.35
N ALA A 124 -30.90 10.62 -19.43
CA ALA A 124 -29.78 11.34 -18.82
C ALA A 124 -29.82 11.29 -17.28
N ASP A 125 -31.03 11.36 -16.70
CA ASP A 125 -31.24 11.23 -15.25
C ASP A 125 -30.89 9.82 -14.76
N SER A 126 -31.18 8.78 -15.55
CA SER A 126 -30.86 7.40 -15.22
C SER A 126 -29.34 7.15 -15.17
N SER A 127 -28.61 7.66 -16.16
CA SER A 127 -27.14 7.54 -16.23
C SER A 127 -26.45 8.27 -15.06
N THR A 128 -26.95 9.45 -14.69
CA THR A 128 -26.46 10.22 -13.54
C THR A 128 -26.68 9.47 -12.22
N ASN A 129 -27.84 8.84 -12.05
CA ASN A 129 -28.15 8.03 -10.87
C ASN A 129 -27.25 6.79 -10.77
N ALA A 130 -26.94 6.13 -11.89
CA ALA A 130 -26.00 5.00 -11.93
C ALA A 130 -24.61 5.43 -11.45
N VAL A 131 -24.09 6.56 -11.95
CA VAL A 131 -22.81 7.12 -11.48
C VAL A 131 -22.87 7.40 -9.98
N GLN A 132 -23.94 8.05 -9.49
CA GLN A 132 -24.10 8.33 -8.05
C GLN A 132 -24.11 7.04 -7.20
N GLY A 133 -24.77 5.98 -7.65
CA GLY A 133 -24.78 4.69 -6.98
C GLY A 133 -23.40 4.05 -6.90
N VAL A 134 -22.62 4.10 -7.99
CA VAL A 134 -21.23 3.63 -8.02
C VAL A 134 -20.37 4.42 -7.04
N LEU A 135 -20.49 5.75 -7.01
CA LEU A 135 -19.74 6.59 -6.07
C LEU A 135 -20.11 6.32 -4.61
N ALA A 136 -21.40 6.11 -4.33
CA ALA A 136 -21.87 5.78 -2.98
C ALA A 136 -21.28 4.45 -2.49
N LEU A 137 -21.21 3.44 -3.38
CA LEU A 137 -20.56 2.17 -3.06
C LEU A 137 -19.05 2.35 -2.84
N ILE A 138 -18.36 3.06 -3.72
CA ILE A 138 -16.91 3.32 -3.57
C ILE A 138 -16.62 4.00 -2.23
N SER A 139 -17.46 4.96 -1.83
CA SER A 139 -17.36 5.70 -0.57
C SER A 139 -17.62 4.84 0.66
N SER A 140 -18.29 3.70 0.51
CA SER A 140 -18.65 2.82 1.62
C SER A 140 -17.65 1.68 1.85
N ILE A 141 -16.70 1.47 0.92
CA ILE A 141 -15.65 0.47 1.05
C ILE A 141 -14.62 0.93 2.10
N SER A 142 -14.37 0.09 3.10
CA SER A 142 -13.21 0.23 3.99
C SER A 142 -12.19 -0.87 3.68
N GLY A 143 -10.99 -0.48 3.25
CA GLY A 143 -9.90 -1.35 2.90
C GLY A 143 -9.17 -0.90 1.62
N PRO A 144 -7.95 -1.41 1.39
CA PRO A 144 -7.16 -1.05 0.22
C PRO A 144 -7.77 -1.60 -1.07
N PHE A 145 -7.89 -0.78 -2.11
CA PHE A 145 -8.35 -1.22 -3.44
C PHE A 145 -7.77 -0.37 -4.57
N ALA A 146 -7.70 -1.00 -5.73
CA ALA A 146 -7.67 -0.35 -7.03
C ALA A 146 -8.50 -1.20 -7.98
N PHE A 147 -9.29 -0.59 -8.85
CA PHE A 147 -10.10 -1.35 -9.79
C PHE A 147 -10.33 -0.63 -11.12
N VAL A 148 -10.74 -1.44 -12.10
CA VAL A 148 -11.30 -1.01 -13.39
C VAL A 148 -12.65 -1.71 -13.55
N PHE A 149 -13.71 -0.94 -13.68
CA PHE A 149 -15.08 -1.42 -13.82
C PHE A 149 -15.68 -0.85 -15.10
N TYR A 150 -16.09 -1.73 -16.00
CA TYR A 150 -16.84 -1.38 -17.20
C TYR A 150 -18.32 -1.66 -16.95
N ASP A 151 -19.10 -0.58 -16.94
CA ASP A 151 -20.55 -0.60 -16.97
C ASP A 151 -21.02 -0.63 -18.42
N ALA A 152 -21.42 -1.82 -18.86
CA ALA A 152 -21.90 -2.06 -20.22
C ALA A 152 -23.32 -1.50 -20.47
N ILE A 153 -24.13 -1.27 -19.42
CA ILE A 153 -25.50 -0.76 -19.55
C ILE A 153 -25.47 0.73 -19.91
N ASN A 154 -24.65 1.49 -19.18
CA ASN A 154 -24.56 2.94 -19.35
C ASN A 154 -23.33 3.38 -20.17
N SER A 155 -22.59 2.41 -20.73
CA SER A 155 -21.38 2.62 -21.55
C SER A 155 -20.33 3.48 -20.85
N LYS A 156 -20.03 3.20 -19.57
CA LYS A 156 -19.06 3.96 -18.77
C LYS A 156 -17.94 3.07 -18.24
N LEU A 157 -16.72 3.59 -18.27
CA LEU A 157 -15.56 2.99 -17.64
C LEU A 157 -15.21 3.76 -16.37
N PHE A 158 -15.23 3.09 -15.23
CA PHE A 158 -14.80 3.61 -13.94
C PHE A 158 -13.45 3.03 -13.56
N PHE A 159 -12.52 3.86 -13.09
CA PHE A 159 -11.29 3.37 -12.47
C PHE A 159 -10.86 4.28 -11.34
N THR A 160 -10.25 3.71 -10.30
CA THR A 160 -9.83 4.47 -9.11
C THR A 160 -8.89 3.64 -8.24
N ARG A 161 -8.32 4.31 -7.25
CA ARG A 161 -7.58 3.75 -6.12
C ARG A 161 -8.24 4.22 -4.83
N ASP A 162 -8.03 3.50 -3.73
CA ASP A 162 -8.41 3.97 -2.41
C ASP A 162 -7.73 5.32 -2.07
N SER A 163 -8.34 6.13 -1.20
CA SER A 163 -7.87 7.49 -0.90
C SER A 163 -6.46 7.55 -0.30
N LEU A 164 -5.98 6.42 0.25
CA LEU A 164 -4.62 6.27 0.78
C LEU A 164 -3.66 5.60 -0.21
N GLY A 165 -4.09 5.24 -1.42
CA GLY A 165 -3.21 4.73 -2.48
C GLY A 165 -2.50 3.41 -2.19
N ARG A 166 -3.08 2.54 -1.35
CA ARG A 166 -2.42 1.31 -0.87
C ARG A 166 -2.27 0.23 -1.95
N ARG A 167 -3.07 0.27 -3.01
CA ARG A 167 -2.94 -0.58 -4.19
C ARG A 167 -2.49 0.24 -5.40
N SER A 168 -1.56 -0.33 -6.17
CA SER A 168 -1.04 0.33 -7.37
C SER A 168 -1.99 0.21 -8.55
N LEU A 169 -2.19 1.35 -9.23
CA LEU A 169 -2.76 1.44 -10.56
C LEU A 169 -2.08 2.60 -11.28
N LEU A 170 -1.61 2.34 -12.49
CA LEU A 170 -0.92 3.28 -13.36
C LEU A 170 -1.74 3.46 -14.62
N GLN A 171 -1.66 4.63 -15.22
CA GLN A 171 -2.32 4.97 -16.47
C GLN A 171 -1.32 5.45 -17.52
N GLY A 172 -1.61 5.22 -18.79
CA GLY A 172 -0.79 5.69 -19.88
C GLY A 172 -1.44 5.51 -21.24
N VAL A 173 -0.96 6.26 -22.23
CA VAL A 173 -1.32 6.06 -23.64
C VAL A 173 -0.06 5.60 -24.36
N ASN A 174 -0.12 4.46 -25.04
CA ASN A 174 1.04 3.94 -25.77
C ASN A 174 1.21 4.63 -27.13
N GLU A 175 2.28 4.29 -27.84
CA GLU A 175 2.60 4.84 -29.17
C GLU A 175 1.51 4.56 -30.22
N SER A 176 0.70 3.51 -30.05
CA SER A 176 -0.42 3.20 -30.94
C SER A 176 -1.71 3.93 -30.57
N GLY A 177 -1.67 4.86 -29.61
CA GLY A 177 -2.84 5.63 -29.17
C GLY A 177 -3.82 4.87 -28.27
N ALA A 178 -3.48 3.66 -27.81
CA ALA A 178 -4.30 2.88 -26.90
C ALA A 178 -4.12 3.36 -25.45
N PHE A 179 -5.24 3.63 -24.77
CA PHE A 179 -5.26 3.92 -23.35
C PHE A 179 -5.09 2.63 -22.55
N LYS A 180 -4.22 2.66 -21.54
CA LYS A 180 -3.87 1.51 -20.71
C LYS A 180 -3.97 1.87 -19.24
N LEU A 181 -4.52 0.94 -18.47
CA LEU A 181 -4.47 0.94 -17.01
C LEU A 181 -3.75 -0.34 -16.57
N CYS A 182 -2.79 -0.26 -15.67
CA CYS A 182 -2.04 -1.45 -15.25
C CYS A 182 -1.51 -1.31 -13.82
N SER A 183 -1.44 -2.41 -13.08
CA SER A 183 -0.79 -2.44 -11.75
C SER A 183 0.74 -2.23 -11.82
N LEU A 184 1.34 -2.30 -13.01
CA LEU A 184 2.77 -2.13 -13.28
C LEU A 184 2.93 -1.27 -14.54
N CYS A 185 4.04 -0.52 -14.71
CA CYS A 185 4.27 0.16 -15.98
C CYS A 185 4.31 -0.90 -17.09
N ASP A 186 3.71 -0.66 -18.26
CA ASP A 186 3.86 -1.56 -19.41
C ASP A 186 5.10 -1.18 -20.22
N GLY A 187 5.90 -2.17 -20.62
CA GLY A 187 7.35 -2.04 -20.84
C GLY A 187 7.86 -1.35 -22.11
N THR A 188 7.07 -0.54 -22.83
CA THR A 188 7.56 0.10 -24.09
C THR A 188 8.10 1.53 -23.91
N SER A 189 7.73 2.26 -22.86
CA SER A 189 8.54 3.36 -22.29
C SER A 189 7.89 3.84 -20.99
N SER A 190 8.68 3.98 -19.92
CA SER A 190 8.20 4.53 -18.65
C SER A 190 7.78 6.00 -18.75
N THR A 191 8.13 6.70 -19.83
CA THR A 191 7.74 8.11 -20.06
C THR A 191 6.24 8.28 -20.32
N HIS A 192 5.53 7.19 -20.64
CA HIS A 192 4.09 7.24 -20.97
C HIS A 192 3.18 6.79 -19.85
N PHE A 193 3.72 6.37 -18.70
CA PHE A 193 2.92 5.92 -17.56
C PHE A 193 3.09 6.85 -16.35
N SER A 194 1.97 7.23 -15.75
CA SER A 194 1.90 7.94 -14.47
C SER A 194 1.06 7.14 -13.47
N GLU A 195 1.18 7.47 -12.18
CA GLU A 195 0.24 6.95 -11.18
C GLU A 195 -1.16 7.48 -11.50
N VAL A 196 -2.17 6.62 -11.35
CA VAL A 196 -3.54 7.11 -11.15
C VAL A 196 -3.54 7.80 -9.79
N GLU A 197 -3.94 9.07 -9.72
CA GLU A 197 -3.90 9.81 -8.45
C GLU A 197 -4.96 9.26 -7.48
N THR A 198 -4.77 9.54 -6.20
CA THR A 198 -5.68 9.13 -5.12
C THR A 198 -6.69 10.22 -4.78
N ASP A 199 -7.01 11.08 -5.74
CA ASP A 199 -7.79 12.30 -5.59
C ASP A 199 -9.29 12.12 -5.92
N GLY A 200 -9.67 11.00 -6.53
CA GLY A 200 -11.08 10.70 -6.76
C GLY A 200 -11.33 9.43 -7.58
N VAL A 201 -12.52 9.40 -8.17
CA VAL A 201 -12.97 8.37 -9.10
C VAL A 201 -12.91 8.91 -10.51
N TYR A 202 -12.32 8.15 -11.42
CA TYR A 202 -12.17 8.53 -12.82
C TYR A 202 -13.23 7.84 -13.67
N VAL A 203 -13.83 8.58 -14.60
CA VAL A 203 -14.89 8.10 -15.48
C VAL A 203 -14.55 8.44 -16.92
N VAL A 204 -14.70 7.46 -17.82
CA VAL A 204 -14.71 7.68 -19.27
C VAL A 204 -16.09 7.31 -19.79
N ASP A 205 -16.72 8.27 -20.45
CA ASP A 205 -18.02 8.09 -21.09
C ASP A 205 -17.83 7.64 -22.54
N LEU A 206 -18.18 6.39 -22.85
CA LEU A 206 -17.97 5.80 -24.18
C LEU A 206 -19.10 6.14 -25.17
N GLU A 207 -20.14 6.87 -24.74
CA GLU A 207 -21.18 7.40 -25.65
C GLU A 207 -20.71 8.68 -26.37
N HIS A 208 -19.59 9.26 -25.92
CA HIS A 208 -19.01 10.49 -26.45
C HIS A 208 -17.73 10.22 -27.24
N ALA A 209 -17.29 11.22 -28.01
CA ALA A 209 -16.02 11.13 -28.73
C ALA A 209 -14.83 11.14 -27.76
N ILE A 210 -14.08 10.03 -27.72
CA ILE A 210 -12.92 9.83 -26.85
C ILE A 210 -11.59 9.68 -27.60
N PHE A 211 -11.59 9.85 -28.92
CA PHE A 211 -10.38 9.83 -29.74
C PHE A 211 -10.16 11.18 -30.40
N GLN A 212 -8.89 11.59 -30.50
CA GLN A 212 -8.47 12.73 -31.30
C GLN A 212 -7.98 12.27 -32.68
N ASN A 213 -8.33 13.03 -33.72
CA ASN A 213 -7.73 12.90 -35.03
C ASN A 213 -6.39 13.64 -35.03
N ASN A 214 -5.28 12.90 -35.05
CA ASN A 214 -3.95 13.50 -35.16
C ASN A 214 -3.74 14.07 -36.57
N SER A 215 -4.09 15.34 -36.76
CA SER A 215 -3.87 16.11 -37.99
C SER A 215 -2.42 16.57 -38.20
N ILE A 216 -1.50 16.24 -37.29
CA ILE A 216 -0.11 16.72 -37.35
C ILE A 216 0.81 15.60 -37.83
N ALA A 217 1.33 15.81 -39.04
CA ALA A 217 2.18 14.94 -39.82
C ALA A 217 3.35 14.33 -39.03
N THR A 218 3.30 13.02 -38.74
CA THR A 218 4.47 12.13 -38.71
C THR A 218 4.04 10.66 -38.92
N LYS A 219 4.18 10.20 -40.17
CA LYS A 219 4.52 8.83 -40.64
C LYS A 219 3.95 7.56 -39.95
N SER A 220 2.70 7.56 -39.52
CA SER A 220 1.83 6.37 -39.65
C SER A 220 0.39 6.82 -39.89
N ALA A 221 -0.24 6.29 -40.94
CA ALA A 221 -1.59 6.69 -41.35
C ALA A 221 -2.63 6.52 -40.21
N GLY A 222 -3.36 7.59 -39.91
CA GLY A 222 -4.81 7.58 -39.58
C GLY A 222 -5.32 6.83 -38.35
N THR A 223 -4.47 6.32 -37.45
CA THR A 223 -4.98 5.56 -36.29
C THR A 223 -5.49 6.51 -35.19
N PRO A 224 -6.76 6.38 -34.74
CA PRO A 224 -7.31 7.24 -33.69
C PRO A 224 -6.54 7.06 -32.37
N SER A 225 -6.11 8.16 -31.77
CA SER A 225 -5.42 8.15 -30.46
C SER A 225 -6.38 8.57 -29.35
N PHE A 226 -6.36 7.86 -28.22
CA PHE A 226 -7.20 8.18 -27.09
C PHE A 226 -6.94 9.60 -26.56
N ASP A 227 -8.01 10.33 -26.31
CA ASP A 227 -8.00 11.69 -25.77
C ASP A 227 -8.00 11.64 -24.24
N ALA A 228 -6.86 11.86 -23.59
CA ALA A 228 -6.80 11.87 -22.13
C ALA A 228 -7.70 12.96 -21.49
N SER A 229 -8.10 14.00 -22.22
CA SER A 229 -9.01 15.04 -21.72
C SER A 229 -10.46 14.58 -21.56
N CYS A 230 -10.84 13.42 -22.14
CA CYS A 230 -12.17 12.84 -21.95
C CYS A 230 -12.34 12.15 -20.57
N ILE A 231 -11.25 11.98 -19.82
CA ILE A 231 -11.30 11.40 -18.48
C ILE A 231 -11.86 12.45 -17.52
N GLN A 232 -13.05 12.19 -16.99
CA GLN A 232 -13.65 13.00 -15.94
C GLN A 232 -13.17 12.53 -14.56
N THR A 233 -12.69 13.46 -13.73
CA THR A 233 -12.33 13.17 -12.33
C THR A 233 -13.44 13.64 -11.37
N LEU A 234 -13.98 12.71 -10.60
CA LEU A 234 -14.96 12.93 -9.55
C LEU A 234 -14.22 12.93 -8.20
N LEU A 235 -13.81 14.12 -7.75
CA LEU A 235 -12.92 14.31 -6.61
C LEU A 235 -13.55 13.88 -5.28
N TRP A 236 -12.71 13.34 -4.38
CA TRP A 236 -13.10 13.05 -3.00
C TRP A 236 -13.53 14.32 -2.27
N GLU A 237 -14.69 14.29 -1.62
CA GLU A 237 -15.18 15.37 -0.78
C GLU A 237 -15.14 15.02 0.71
N HIS A 238 -14.71 15.97 1.53
CA HIS A 238 -14.60 15.81 2.98
C HIS A 238 -15.91 16.19 3.69
N ASN A 239 -16.66 17.12 3.12
CA ASN A 239 -17.95 17.54 3.64
C ASN A 239 -19.03 16.67 3.03
N ALA A 240 -19.98 16.24 3.85
CA ALA A 240 -21.24 15.65 3.39
C ALA A 240 -22.15 16.77 2.84
N SER A 241 -21.65 17.54 1.88
CA SER A 241 -22.53 18.32 1.03
C SER A 241 -23.29 17.33 0.14
N ASP A 242 -24.61 17.47 0.03
CA ASP A 242 -25.45 16.74 -0.92
C ASP A 242 -25.13 17.10 -2.40
N LEU A 243 -23.89 17.49 -2.69
CA LEU A 243 -23.42 17.78 -4.03
C LEU A 243 -23.47 16.47 -4.83
N PRO A 244 -24.28 16.43 -5.91
CA PRO A 244 -24.36 15.22 -6.72
C PRO A 244 -22.99 14.92 -7.35
N LEU A 245 -22.73 13.64 -7.59
CA LEU A 245 -21.56 13.12 -8.31
C LEU A 245 -20.21 13.33 -7.59
N ARG A 246 -20.22 13.24 -6.25
CA ARG A 246 -19.01 13.34 -5.42
C ARG A 246 -18.86 12.17 -4.47
N PRO A 247 -17.78 11.38 -4.54
CA PRO A 247 -17.51 10.35 -3.56
C PRO A 247 -17.01 10.98 -2.25
N ARG A 248 -17.37 10.38 -1.12
CA ARG A 248 -16.96 10.84 0.21
C ARG A 248 -15.57 10.32 0.55
N ASN A 249 -14.68 11.21 1.02
CA ASN A 249 -13.40 10.80 1.58
C ASN A 249 -13.62 10.15 2.95
N PRO A 250 -13.13 8.91 3.18
CA PRO A 250 -13.24 8.28 4.49
C PRO A 250 -12.35 8.94 5.56
N VAL A 251 -11.34 9.72 5.16
CA VAL A 251 -10.43 10.41 6.09
C VAL A 251 -10.88 11.87 6.25
N PRO A 252 -11.27 12.31 7.46
CA PRO A 252 -11.67 13.69 7.72
C PRO A 252 -10.45 14.63 7.75
N PRO A 253 -10.67 15.96 7.63
CA PRO A 253 -9.59 16.95 7.76
C PRO A 253 -8.91 16.87 9.12
N MET A 254 -7.60 17.12 9.19
CA MET A 254 -6.84 17.08 10.44
C MET A 254 -7.36 18.11 11.47
N ASN A 255 -7.42 17.71 12.74
CA ASN A 255 -7.69 18.63 13.85
C ASN A 255 -6.57 19.68 13.96
N LYS A 256 -6.96 20.96 13.92
CA LYS A 256 -6.05 22.11 13.96
C LYS A 256 -6.09 22.88 15.27
N SER A 257 -6.73 22.34 16.31
CA SER A 257 -6.73 22.97 17.64
C SER A 257 -5.30 23.08 18.18
N ILE A 258 -5.08 24.09 19.01
CA ILE A 258 -3.86 24.32 19.79
C ILE A 258 -4.25 24.41 21.28
N PRO A 259 -3.37 24.05 22.23
CA PRO A 259 -3.74 24.06 23.63
C PRO A 259 -3.93 25.48 24.16
N GLU A 260 -4.95 25.68 25.01
CA GLU A 260 -5.16 26.92 25.75
C GLU A 260 -4.23 26.95 26.98
N GLY A 261 -2.95 27.24 26.73
CA GLY A 261 -1.90 27.26 27.77
C GLY A 261 -0.93 26.08 27.66
N GLU A 262 -0.48 25.56 28.81
CA GLU A 262 0.43 24.42 28.84
C GLU A 262 -0.32 23.13 28.47
N ALA A 263 0.26 22.34 27.58
CA ALA A 263 -0.34 21.06 27.18
C ALA A 263 -0.35 20.08 28.37
N PRO A 264 -1.39 19.23 28.52
CA PRO A 264 -1.41 18.23 29.57
C PRO A 264 -0.28 17.19 29.39
N PRO A 265 0.21 16.57 30.48
CA PRO A 265 1.20 15.53 30.40
C PRO A 265 0.66 14.29 29.68
N LEU A 266 1.47 13.72 28.80
CA LEU A 266 1.16 12.49 28.07
C LEU A 266 1.84 11.29 28.74
N THR A 267 1.04 10.40 29.33
CA THR A 267 1.50 9.28 30.18
C THR A 267 0.87 7.96 29.74
N VAL A 268 1.30 6.84 30.34
CA VAL A 268 0.67 5.53 30.07
C VAL A 268 -0.80 5.47 30.51
N GLU A 269 -1.25 6.38 31.39
CA GLU A 269 -2.61 6.42 31.90
C GLU A 269 -3.55 7.33 31.10
N THR A 270 -3.01 8.16 30.20
CA THR A 270 -3.78 9.06 29.34
C THR A 270 -4.78 8.27 28.49
N THR A 271 -6.05 8.72 28.45
CA THR A 271 -7.14 8.05 27.73
C THR A 271 -6.80 7.78 26.26
N ALA A 272 -6.27 8.79 25.55
CA ALA A 272 -5.88 8.66 24.15
C ALA A 272 -4.83 7.54 23.92
N VAL A 273 -3.96 7.24 24.89
CA VAL A 273 -2.97 6.15 24.80
C VAL A 273 -3.64 4.78 24.94
N LYS A 274 -4.64 4.66 25.82
CA LYS A 274 -5.42 3.41 25.99
C LYS A 274 -6.30 3.15 24.76
N GLU A 275 -6.92 4.20 24.23
CA GLU A 275 -7.69 4.14 22.99
C GLU A 275 -6.80 3.82 21.79
N LEU A 276 -5.58 4.37 21.74
CA LEU A 276 -4.60 4.05 20.69
C LEU A 276 -4.27 2.56 20.65
N GLU A 277 -3.99 1.96 21.81
CA GLU A 277 -3.75 0.52 21.95
C GLU A 277 -4.96 -0.29 21.45
N HIS A 278 -6.17 0.09 21.88
CA HIS A 278 -7.41 -0.57 21.50
C HIS A 278 -7.69 -0.50 19.99
N ASN A 279 -7.66 0.70 19.43
CA ASN A 279 -7.99 0.98 18.02
C ASN A 279 -6.96 0.35 17.08
N LEU A 280 -5.67 0.38 17.44
CA LEU A 280 -4.62 -0.29 16.66
C LEU A 280 -4.81 -1.81 16.69
N ARG A 281 -5.19 -2.39 17.86
CA ARG A 281 -5.50 -3.82 17.97
C ARG A 281 -6.70 -4.21 17.12
N GLN A 282 -7.77 -3.41 17.10
CA GLN A 282 -8.94 -3.66 16.24
C GLN A 282 -8.59 -3.60 14.74
N SER A 283 -7.87 -2.55 14.34
CA SER A 283 -7.36 -2.42 12.96
C SER A 283 -6.52 -3.64 12.55
N LEU A 284 -5.63 -4.08 13.44
CA LEU A 284 -4.76 -5.22 13.22
C LEU A 284 -5.56 -6.54 13.16
N ALA A 285 -6.51 -6.76 14.06
CA ALA A 285 -7.28 -8.01 14.16
C ALA A 285 -8.00 -8.36 12.85
N MET A 286 -8.68 -7.37 12.26
CA MET A 286 -9.38 -7.51 10.98
C MET A 286 -8.43 -7.93 9.84
N ARG A 287 -7.16 -7.55 9.94
CA ARG A 287 -6.12 -7.82 8.94
C ARG A 287 -5.38 -9.14 9.17
N ILE A 288 -5.54 -9.85 10.28
CA ILE A 288 -4.74 -11.06 10.55
C ILE A 288 -5.51 -12.29 11.03
N GLN A 289 -6.73 -12.16 11.57
CA GLN A 289 -7.45 -13.32 12.15
C GLN A 289 -7.91 -14.33 11.09
N ASN A 290 -8.41 -13.86 9.95
CA ASN A 290 -9.00 -14.70 8.90
C ASN A 290 -8.09 -14.78 7.67
N VAL A 291 -6.79 -14.96 7.90
CA VAL A 291 -5.82 -15.13 6.80
C VAL A 291 -5.98 -16.53 6.23
N ARG A 292 -6.32 -16.57 4.94
CA ARG A 292 -6.47 -17.80 4.19
C ARG A 292 -5.12 -18.49 3.99
N GLU A 293 -5.13 -19.82 4.09
CA GLU A 293 -3.98 -20.62 3.67
C GLU A 293 -3.78 -20.56 2.15
N PRO A 294 -2.53 -20.44 1.67
CA PRO A 294 -2.22 -20.54 0.25
C PRO A 294 -2.80 -21.82 -0.38
N PRO A 295 -3.39 -21.76 -1.59
CA PRO A 295 -3.85 -22.97 -2.29
C PRO A 295 -2.74 -24.00 -2.53
N THR A 296 -1.48 -23.54 -2.57
CA THR A 296 -0.28 -24.35 -2.79
C THR A 296 0.48 -24.68 -1.51
N ALA A 297 -0.03 -24.34 -0.32
CA ALA A 297 0.64 -24.65 0.94
C ALA A 297 0.63 -26.17 1.19
N SER A 298 1.79 -26.71 1.56
CA SER A 298 1.88 -28.04 2.18
C SER A 298 1.00 -28.06 3.42
N SER A 299 0.08 -29.02 3.51
CA SER A 299 -0.77 -29.18 4.70
C SER A 299 0.11 -29.23 5.96
N GLY A 300 -0.08 -28.27 6.88
CA GLY A 300 0.62 -28.23 8.16
C GLY A 300 1.54 -27.03 8.42
N SER A 301 1.62 -26.01 7.55
CA SER A 301 2.32 -24.77 7.93
C SER A 301 1.52 -23.97 8.97
N ASN A 302 2.11 -23.74 10.14
CA ASN A 302 1.52 -22.90 11.19
C ASN A 302 1.90 -21.41 11.07
N VAL A 303 2.35 -20.98 9.88
CA VAL A 303 2.79 -19.61 9.59
C VAL A 303 1.88 -18.99 8.53
N LYS A 304 0.98 -18.11 8.97
CA LYS A 304 0.03 -17.38 8.10
C LYS A 304 0.42 -15.92 7.87
N VAL A 305 1.08 -15.32 8.87
CA VAL A 305 1.44 -13.89 8.90
C VAL A 305 2.92 -13.74 9.20
N ALA A 306 3.56 -12.82 8.49
CA ALA A 306 4.90 -12.35 8.78
C ALA A 306 4.91 -10.83 8.97
N VAL A 307 5.94 -10.31 9.64
CA VAL A 307 6.15 -8.88 9.86
C VAL A 307 7.39 -8.44 9.09
N LEU A 308 7.30 -7.37 8.31
CA LEU A 308 8.48 -6.66 7.80
C LEU A 308 9.15 -5.96 8.98
N PHE A 309 10.25 -6.54 9.47
CA PHE A 309 10.72 -6.33 10.84
C PHE A 309 12.12 -5.74 10.90
N SER A 310 12.21 -4.42 11.10
CA SER A 310 13.48 -3.73 11.38
C SER A 310 13.86 -3.74 12.88
N GLY A 311 12.94 -4.18 13.75
CA GLY A 311 13.04 -4.05 15.20
C GLY A 311 12.63 -2.68 15.74
N GLY A 312 12.39 -1.69 14.87
CA GLY A 312 11.91 -0.37 15.28
C GLY A 312 10.50 -0.41 15.90
N LEU A 313 10.15 0.65 16.63
CA LEU A 313 8.90 0.80 17.38
C LEU A 313 7.67 0.27 16.65
N ASP A 314 7.47 0.71 15.41
CA ASP A 314 6.21 0.52 14.69
C ASP A 314 5.96 -0.95 14.34
N CYS A 315 6.94 -1.61 13.71
CA CYS A 315 6.83 -3.02 13.33
C CYS A 315 6.80 -3.95 14.56
N THR A 316 7.52 -3.59 15.62
CA THR A 316 7.56 -4.37 16.86
C THR A 316 6.26 -4.27 17.64
N LEU A 317 5.59 -3.09 17.65
CA LEU A 317 4.24 -2.97 18.20
C LEU A 317 3.24 -3.85 17.47
N LEU A 318 3.29 -3.89 16.13
CA LEU A 318 2.42 -4.76 15.34
C LEU A 318 2.70 -6.25 15.65
N ALA A 319 3.96 -6.64 15.77
CA ALA A 319 4.33 -7.99 16.18
C ALA A 319 3.75 -8.30 17.58
N ARG A 320 4.03 -7.45 18.57
CA ARG A 320 3.57 -7.63 19.95
C ARG A 320 2.05 -7.71 20.07
N LEU A 321 1.29 -6.86 19.37
CA LEU A 321 -0.17 -6.91 19.38
C LEU A 321 -0.71 -8.14 18.64
N SER A 322 -0.02 -8.63 17.59
CA SER A 322 -0.39 -9.87 16.90
C SER A 322 -0.38 -11.08 17.84
N HIS A 323 0.47 -11.07 18.88
CA HIS A 323 0.47 -12.12 19.89
C HIS A 323 -0.86 -12.26 20.63
N GLU A 324 -1.59 -11.16 20.87
CA GLU A 324 -2.87 -11.16 21.58
C GLU A 324 -4.05 -11.58 20.70
N ILE A 325 -3.85 -11.54 19.38
CA ILE A 325 -4.91 -11.72 18.40
C ILE A 325 -4.88 -13.15 17.83
N LEU A 326 -3.70 -13.66 17.50
CA LEU A 326 -3.53 -14.95 16.84
C LEU A 326 -3.47 -16.11 17.85
N PRO A 327 -3.86 -17.34 17.47
CA PRO A 327 -3.65 -18.51 18.31
C PRO A 327 -2.17 -18.68 18.70
N LYS A 328 -1.87 -19.15 19.92
CA LYS A 328 -0.50 -19.14 20.49
C LYS A 328 0.48 -20.09 19.77
N GLU A 329 -0.08 -21.11 19.14
CA GLU A 329 0.53 -22.18 18.37
C GLU A 329 0.91 -21.74 16.94
N GLU A 330 0.33 -20.65 16.45
CA GLU A 330 0.74 -20.02 15.20
C GLU A 330 2.08 -19.28 15.40
N VAL A 331 3.01 -19.56 14.49
CA VAL A 331 4.32 -18.91 14.45
C VAL A 331 4.18 -17.59 13.70
N ILE A 332 4.80 -16.54 14.24
CA ILE A 332 4.93 -15.25 13.55
C ILE A 332 6.37 -15.12 13.08
N ASP A 333 6.54 -15.00 11.77
CA ASP A 333 7.84 -14.74 11.15
C ASP A 333 8.17 -13.24 11.21
N LEU A 334 9.39 -12.92 11.61
CA LEU A 334 9.93 -11.57 11.66
C LEU A 334 11.02 -11.45 10.59
N LEU A 335 10.70 -10.81 9.46
CA LEU A 335 11.58 -10.73 8.29
C LEU A 335 12.50 -9.52 8.42
N ASN A 336 13.78 -9.75 8.72
CA ASN A 336 14.77 -8.70 8.94
C ASN A 336 15.87 -8.73 7.88
N VAL A 337 15.92 -7.69 7.05
CA VAL A 337 16.84 -7.61 5.91
C VAL A 337 18.10 -6.80 6.22
N ALA A 338 19.26 -7.33 5.81
CA ALA A 338 20.54 -6.66 5.91
C ALA A 338 21.34 -6.86 4.62
N PHE A 339 21.96 -5.78 4.13
CA PHE A 339 22.71 -5.81 2.88
C PHE A 339 24.21 -5.73 3.13
N GLU A 340 24.96 -6.48 2.33
CA GLU A 340 26.38 -6.28 2.19
C GLU A 340 26.60 -4.94 1.46
N ASN A 341 27.11 -3.95 2.18
CA ASN A 341 27.49 -2.67 1.60
C ASN A 341 29.01 -2.63 1.44
N PRO A 342 29.55 -2.70 0.21
CA PRO A 342 30.99 -2.80 -0.04
C PRO A 342 31.80 -1.68 0.61
N ARG A 343 31.23 -0.48 0.72
CA ARG A 343 31.91 0.68 1.32
C ARG A 343 32.00 0.57 2.83
N VAL A 344 30.93 0.10 3.48
CA VAL A 344 30.93 -0.14 4.93
C VAL A 344 31.89 -1.28 5.25
N ALA A 345 31.88 -2.35 4.46
CA ALA A 345 32.79 -3.47 4.60
C ALA A 345 34.26 -3.04 4.42
N ALA A 346 34.57 -2.22 3.41
CA ALA A 346 35.92 -1.69 3.19
C ALA A 346 36.38 -0.78 4.34
N ALA A 347 35.49 0.07 4.86
CA ALA A 347 35.79 0.96 6.00
C ALA A 347 35.99 0.19 7.32
N ALA A 348 35.32 -0.94 7.51
CA ALA A 348 35.55 -1.81 8.68
C ALA A 348 36.91 -2.52 8.58
N LYS A 349 37.27 -3.02 7.38
CA LYS A 349 38.58 -3.63 7.13
C LYS A 349 39.73 -2.67 7.38
N SER A 350 39.62 -1.41 6.97
CA SER A 350 40.68 -0.41 7.20
C SER A 350 40.87 -0.03 8.67
N LYS A 351 39.87 -0.27 9.53
CA LYS A 351 39.93 0.01 10.98
C LYS A 351 40.37 -1.18 11.83
N GLY A 352 40.62 -2.34 11.24
CA GLY A 352 40.98 -3.56 11.98
C GLY A 352 39.80 -4.26 12.67
N ASP A 353 38.57 -3.80 12.47
CA ASP A 353 37.32 -4.32 13.09
C ASP A 353 36.70 -5.49 12.28
N ALA A 354 37.48 -6.17 11.43
CA ALA A 354 36.96 -7.14 10.45
C ALA A 354 36.54 -8.51 11.04
N THR A 355 36.46 -8.66 12.36
CA THR A 355 36.22 -9.96 13.02
C THR A 355 34.73 -10.33 13.12
N GLY A 356 33.80 -9.39 12.87
CA GLY A 356 32.35 -9.61 12.96
C GLY A 356 31.64 -9.73 11.60
N SER A 357 30.46 -10.36 11.59
CA SER A 357 29.59 -10.42 10.40
C SER A 357 29.16 -9.01 9.96
N VAL A 358 29.33 -8.71 8.67
CA VAL A 358 28.89 -7.44 8.06
C VAL A 358 27.37 -7.27 8.19
N TYR A 359 26.61 -8.36 8.21
CA TYR A 359 25.16 -8.36 8.37
C TYR A 359 24.74 -8.15 9.83
N GLU A 360 25.38 -8.80 10.79
CA GLU A 360 25.04 -8.63 12.22
C GLU A 360 25.45 -7.26 12.78
N SER A 361 26.43 -6.58 12.15
CA SER A 361 26.74 -5.17 12.46
C SER A 361 25.76 -4.17 11.83
N CYS A 362 24.82 -4.62 10.98
CA CYS A 362 23.82 -3.78 10.34
C CYS A 362 22.88 -3.18 11.41
N PRO A 363 22.62 -1.85 11.40
CA PRO A 363 21.81 -1.22 12.45
C PRO A 363 20.42 -1.87 12.65
N ASP A 364 19.68 -2.13 11.57
CA ASP A 364 18.36 -2.77 11.68
C ASP A 364 18.47 -4.25 12.09
N ARG A 365 19.61 -4.91 11.86
CA ARG A 365 19.85 -6.26 12.39
C ARG A 365 20.06 -6.21 13.89
N ILE A 366 20.87 -5.27 14.40
CA ILE A 366 21.11 -5.07 15.84
C ILE A 366 19.79 -4.77 16.55
N THR A 367 19.04 -3.77 16.09
CA THR A 367 17.74 -3.41 16.67
C THR A 367 16.74 -4.55 16.52
N GLY A 368 16.74 -5.25 15.38
CA GLY A 368 15.92 -6.45 15.16
C GLY A 368 16.19 -7.56 16.17
N ARG A 369 17.47 -7.89 16.45
CA ARG A 369 17.84 -8.91 17.45
C ARG A 369 17.43 -8.49 18.87
N ALA A 370 17.61 -7.23 19.22
CA ALA A 370 17.20 -6.70 20.53
C ALA A 370 15.68 -6.77 20.73
N ALA A 371 14.91 -6.33 19.72
CA ALA A 371 13.45 -6.38 19.74
C ALA A 371 12.92 -7.83 19.74
N PHE A 372 13.59 -8.74 19.01
CA PHE A 372 13.28 -10.16 19.04
C PHE A 372 13.47 -10.75 20.44
N ALA A 373 14.60 -10.49 21.10
CA ALA A 373 14.84 -10.93 22.47
C ALA A 373 13.80 -10.35 23.45
N GLU A 374 13.40 -9.10 23.28
CA GLU A 374 12.36 -8.50 24.11
C GLU A 374 10.98 -9.14 23.87
N LEU A 375 10.60 -9.42 22.62
CA LEU A 375 9.37 -10.16 22.29
C LEU A 375 9.35 -11.56 22.92
N GLN A 376 10.48 -12.26 22.93
CA GLN A 376 10.59 -13.56 23.60
C GLN A 376 10.33 -13.46 25.11
N ARG A 377 10.90 -12.44 25.76
CA ARG A 377 10.73 -12.20 27.20
C ARG A 377 9.28 -11.81 27.54
N VAL A 378 8.67 -10.93 26.76
CA VAL A 378 7.33 -10.38 27.02
C VAL A 378 6.22 -11.34 26.59
N CYS A 379 6.47 -12.16 25.57
CA CYS A 379 5.53 -13.12 25.01
C CYS A 379 6.16 -14.53 24.91
N PRO A 380 6.52 -15.16 26.05
CA PRO A 380 7.24 -16.44 26.06
C PRO A 380 6.43 -17.60 25.48
N ASP A 381 5.10 -17.51 25.57
CA ASP A 381 4.20 -18.53 25.07
C ASP A 381 4.10 -18.59 23.55
N ARG A 382 4.74 -17.70 22.78
CA ARG A 382 4.70 -17.73 21.32
C ARG A 382 6.05 -18.15 20.75
N ASN A 383 6.01 -19.00 19.73
CA ASN A 383 7.18 -19.22 18.90
C ASN A 383 7.32 -18.07 17.91
N TRP A 384 8.26 -17.17 18.18
CA TRP A 384 8.69 -16.12 17.27
C TRP A 384 9.81 -16.68 16.41
N ARG A 385 9.72 -16.51 15.08
CA ARG A 385 10.81 -16.89 14.18
C ARG A 385 11.44 -15.66 13.57
N PHE A 386 12.67 -15.37 13.96
CA PHE A 386 13.46 -14.32 13.32
C PHE A 386 14.09 -14.87 12.04
N VAL A 387 13.77 -14.28 10.89
CA VAL A 387 14.34 -14.66 9.59
C VAL A 387 15.34 -13.60 9.17
N ALA A 388 16.62 -13.96 9.30
CA ALA A 388 17.75 -13.14 8.88
C ALA A 388 17.92 -13.19 7.37
N VAL A 389 17.43 -12.18 6.67
CA VAL A 389 17.56 -12.02 5.22
C VAL A 389 18.86 -11.26 4.91
N ASP A 390 19.95 -12.01 4.74
CA ASP A 390 21.26 -11.45 4.40
C ASP A 390 21.41 -11.40 2.88
N VAL A 391 21.64 -10.21 2.32
CA VAL A 391 21.69 -9.98 0.88
C VAL A 391 23.11 -9.60 0.44
N PRO A 392 23.83 -10.51 -0.24
CA PRO A 392 25.13 -10.20 -0.83
C PRO A 392 25.05 -9.06 -1.86
N TYR A 393 26.15 -8.33 -2.02
CA TYR A 393 26.17 -7.20 -2.95
C TYR A 393 25.91 -7.65 -4.41
N GLN A 394 26.47 -8.80 -4.81
CA GLN A 394 26.27 -9.35 -6.15
C GLN A 394 24.81 -9.73 -6.42
N GLU A 395 24.09 -10.19 -5.40
CA GLU A 395 22.67 -10.48 -5.54
C GLU A 395 21.86 -9.18 -5.70
N THR A 396 22.23 -8.12 -5.00
CA THR A 396 21.62 -6.80 -5.20
C THR A 396 21.80 -6.30 -6.64
N LEU A 397 23.01 -6.45 -7.20
CA LEU A 397 23.29 -6.07 -8.59
C LEU A 397 22.48 -6.90 -9.58
N ALA A 398 22.39 -8.22 -9.37
CA ALA A 398 21.65 -9.13 -10.25
C ALA A 398 20.15 -8.78 -10.33
N HIS A 399 19.55 -8.30 -9.23
CA HIS A 399 18.14 -7.94 -9.17
C HIS A 399 17.86 -6.45 -9.45
N ARG A 400 18.90 -5.62 -9.62
CA ARG A 400 18.79 -4.16 -9.68
C ARG A 400 17.81 -3.68 -10.76
N GLU A 401 17.91 -4.22 -11.97
CA GLU A 401 17.05 -3.82 -13.10
C GLU A 401 15.60 -4.30 -12.90
N THR A 402 15.39 -5.46 -12.27
CA THR A 402 14.05 -5.91 -11.88
C THR A 402 13.42 -4.96 -10.85
N VAL A 403 14.19 -4.52 -9.84
CA VAL A 403 13.69 -3.57 -8.84
C VAL A 403 13.37 -2.22 -9.49
N LYS A 404 14.27 -1.68 -10.34
CA LYS A 404 13.99 -0.48 -11.15
C LYS A 404 12.69 -0.62 -11.95
N ARG A 405 12.49 -1.77 -12.58
CA ARG A 405 11.30 -2.06 -13.39
C ARG A 405 10.02 -2.02 -12.58
N LEU A 406 10.04 -2.52 -11.34
CA LEU A 406 8.89 -2.60 -10.44
C LEU A 406 8.57 -1.27 -9.75
N MET A 407 9.57 -0.47 -9.40
CA MET A 407 9.37 0.78 -8.64
C MET A 407 8.77 1.92 -9.48
N ARG A 408 8.96 1.89 -10.81
CA ARG A 408 8.42 2.89 -11.75
C ARG A 408 6.93 3.20 -11.50
N PRO A 409 6.48 4.45 -11.70
CA PRO A 409 7.22 5.56 -12.36
C PRO A 409 8.24 6.26 -11.47
N HIS A 410 8.31 5.92 -10.17
CA HIS A 410 9.37 6.41 -9.28
C HIS A 410 10.75 6.05 -9.82
N ASN A 411 11.67 7.00 -9.75
CA ASN A 411 12.95 6.91 -10.44
C ASN A 411 14.09 7.62 -9.68
N THR A 412 14.03 7.73 -8.35
CA THR A 412 15.13 8.30 -7.57
C THR A 412 15.99 7.24 -6.88
N GLU A 413 17.20 7.63 -6.45
CA GLU A 413 18.12 6.78 -5.69
C GLU A 413 17.57 6.37 -4.32
N MET A 414 16.78 7.24 -3.70
CA MET A 414 16.04 6.94 -2.47
C MET A 414 14.96 5.87 -2.73
N ASP A 415 14.20 6.02 -3.82
CA ASP A 415 13.18 5.05 -4.20
C ASP A 415 13.79 3.67 -4.45
N LEU A 416 14.91 3.59 -5.16
CA LEU A 416 15.62 2.34 -5.40
C LEU A 416 16.12 1.71 -4.09
N SER A 417 16.68 2.51 -3.19
CA SER A 417 17.21 2.02 -1.91
C SER A 417 16.10 1.45 -1.02
N ILE A 418 14.94 2.10 -0.96
CA ILE A 418 13.78 1.62 -0.21
C ILE A 418 13.15 0.39 -0.89
N ALA A 419 12.97 0.45 -2.21
CA ALA A 419 12.44 -0.65 -3.01
C ALA A 419 13.30 -1.91 -2.86
N CYS A 420 14.63 -1.82 -2.91
CA CYS A 420 15.52 -2.96 -2.70
C CYS A 420 15.28 -3.61 -1.32
N ALA A 421 15.21 -2.81 -0.25
CA ALA A 421 14.99 -3.35 1.09
C ALA A 421 13.66 -4.11 1.18
N LEU A 422 12.57 -3.52 0.67
CA LEU A 422 11.26 -4.16 0.67
C LEU A 422 11.20 -5.39 -0.24
N TYR A 423 11.86 -5.34 -1.40
CA TYR A 423 11.94 -6.44 -2.36
C TYR A 423 12.56 -7.68 -1.72
N PHE A 424 13.74 -7.53 -1.10
CA PHE A 424 14.44 -8.67 -0.52
C PHE A 424 13.81 -9.12 0.80
N ALA A 425 13.33 -8.21 1.65
CA ALA A 425 12.59 -8.57 2.85
C ALA A 425 11.34 -9.40 2.53
N SER A 426 10.55 -8.96 1.54
CA SER A 426 9.33 -9.65 1.11
C SER A 426 9.58 -10.93 0.32
N ARG A 427 10.80 -11.18 -0.18
CA ARG A 427 11.15 -12.53 -0.67
C ARG A 427 10.97 -13.57 0.44
N GLY A 428 11.25 -13.19 1.69
CA GLY A 428 10.98 -13.99 2.87
C GLY A 428 11.85 -15.25 2.96
N GLN A 429 13.08 -15.18 2.44
CA GLN A 429 14.06 -16.25 2.45
C GLN A 429 15.29 -15.81 3.23
N GLY A 430 15.75 -16.64 4.15
CA GLY A 430 16.91 -16.32 4.98
C GLY A 430 17.17 -17.38 6.04
N LEU A 431 18.05 -17.05 6.98
CA LEU A 431 18.43 -17.93 8.06
C LEU A 431 17.45 -17.76 9.25
N ALA A 432 16.74 -18.82 9.63
CA ALA A 432 15.71 -18.78 10.67
C ALA A 432 16.24 -19.09 12.08
N PHE A 433 15.72 -18.37 13.07
CA PHE A 433 15.97 -18.53 14.49
C PHE A 433 14.63 -18.61 15.23
N ASP A 434 14.29 -19.78 15.75
CA ASP A 434 13.04 -20.04 16.47
C ASP A 434 13.20 -19.78 17.98
N SER A 435 12.31 -18.99 18.58
CA SER A 435 12.40 -18.64 20.01
C SER A 435 12.23 -19.82 20.95
N ARG A 436 11.51 -20.87 20.51
CA ARG A 436 11.33 -22.09 21.31
C ARG A 436 12.45 -23.11 21.14
N GLN A 437 13.43 -22.86 20.28
CA GLN A 437 14.53 -23.78 19.99
C GLN A 437 15.89 -23.05 20.14
N LEU A 438 16.17 -22.56 21.36
CA LEU A 438 17.35 -21.72 21.63
C LEU A 438 18.69 -22.42 21.30
N ASP A 439 18.76 -23.75 21.47
CA ASP A 439 19.97 -24.53 21.20
C ASP A 439 20.04 -25.07 19.75
N ALA A 440 18.99 -24.86 18.95
CA ALA A 440 18.98 -25.33 17.57
C ALA A 440 19.88 -24.43 16.71
N GLN A 441 20.64 -25.07 15.83
CA GLN A 441 21.39 -24.35 14.83
C GLN A 441 20.43 -23.66 13.87
N PRO A 442 20.70 -22.40 13.49
CA PRO A 442 19.82 -21.67 12.61
C PRO A 442 19.87 -22.30 11.21
N MET A 443 18.73 -22.33 10.53
CA MET A 443 18.55 -23.12 9.30
C MET A 443 18.00 -22.28 8.14
N GLN A 444 18.34 -22.64 6.91
CA GLN A 444 17.81 -21.97 5.72
C GLN A 444 16.30 -22.19 5.64
N TYR A 445 15.57 -21.09 5.43
CA TYR A 445 14.12 -21.07 5.54
C TYR A 445 13.49 -20.12 4.54
N ALA A 446 12.31 -20.49 4.06
CA ALA A 446 11.45 -19.66 3.23
C ALA A 446 10.05 -19.59 3.87
N THR A 447 9.58 -18.38 4.19
CA THR A 447 8.28 -18.20 4.82
C THR A 447 7.12 -18.54 3.89
N SER A 448 6.13 -19.27 4.40
CA SER A 448 4.85 -19.53 3.72
C SER A 448 3.85 -18.38 3.84
N ALA A 449 4.10 -17.39 4.71
CA ALA A 449 3.16 -16.30 4.95
C ALA A 449 2.97 -15.42 3.70
N ARG A 450 1.77 -15.43 3.11
CA ARG A 450 1.42 -14.49 2.03
C ARG A 450 1.12 -13.09 2.57
N VAL A 451 0.76 -12.96 3.84
CA VAL A 451 0.45 -11.67 4.48
C VAL A 451 1.69 -11.13 5.20
N LEU A 452 2.08 -9.92 4.83
CA LEU A 452 3.16 -9.16 5.45
C LEU A 452 2.61 -7.92 6.16
N LEU A 453 2.78 -7.83 7.47
CA LEU A 453 2.47 -6.61 8.22
C LEU A 453 3.58 -5.57 8.03
N SER A 454 3.18 -4.32 7.78
CA SER A 454 4.06 -3.17 7.67
C SER A 454 3.68 -2.09 8.66
N GLY A 455 4.69 -1.50 9.32
CA GLY A 455 4.53 -0.35 10.22
C GLY A 455 4.39 1.01 9.52
N LEU A 456 4.34 1.03 8.18
CA LEU A 456 4.21 2.27 7.41
C LEU A 456 2.90 3.01 7.76
N GLY A 457 3.00 4.34 7.90
CA GLY A 457 1.92 5.22 8.31
C GLY A 457 2.12 5.77 9.73
N ALA A 458 2.83 5.04 10.60
CA ALA A 458 3.06 5.47 11.97
C ALA A 458 3.87 6.78 12.06
N ASP A 459 4.87 6.96 11.20
CA ASP A 459 5.71 8.16 11.19
C ASP A 459 4.94 9.41 10.75
N GLU A 460 4.09 9.29 9.73
CA GLU A 460 3.24 10.37 9.24
C GLU A 460 2.15 10.75 10.25
N LEU A 461 1.56 9.78 10.95
CA LEU A 461 0.44 10.02 11.87
C LEU A 461 0.86 10.50 13.26
N PHE A 462 2.05 10.09 13.74
CA PHE A 462 2.51 10.33 15.12
C PHE A 462 3.80 11.16 15.19
N ALA A 463 4.06 11.96 14.16
CA ALA A 463 5.20 12.87 14.11
C ALA A 463 6.57 12.16 14.26
N GLY A 464 6.80 11.08 13.51
CA GLY A 464 8.04 10.28 13.62
C GLY A 464 9.27 10.91 12.98
N TYR A 465 9.13 11.73 11.95
CA TYR A 465 10.28 12.35 11.28
C TYR A 465 10.91 13.48 12.08
N SER A 466 12.25 13.60 12.04
CA SER A 466 13.00 14.66 12.73
C SER A 466 12.58 16.08 12.31
N ARG A 467 12.06 16.25 11.08
CA ARG A 467 11.53 17.53 10.60
C ARG A 467 10.29 18.00 11.36
N HIS A 468 9.53 17.11 12.00
CA HIS A 468 8.41 17.48 12.85
C HIS A 468 8.88 18.22 14.10
N GLY A 469 9.95 17.72 14.75
CA GLY A 469 10.58 18.42 15.87
C GLY A 469 11.11 19.78 15.46
N ALA A 470 11.74 19.88 14.28
CA ALA A 470 12.18 21.16 13.73
C ALA A 470 11.02 22.13 13.43
N ALA A 471 9.89 21.63 12.93
CA ALA A 471 8.68 22.43 12.71
C ALA A 471 8.09 22.94 14.03
N PHE A 472 8.02 22.09 15.05
CA PHE A 472 7.60 22.48 16.39
C PHE A 472 8.53 23.53 17.01
N SER A 473 9.84 23.37 16.90
CA SER A 473 10.80 24.36 17.41
C SER A 473 10.67 25.72 16.74
N ARG A 474 10.22 25.75 15.47
CA ARG A 474 10.09 26.99 14.69
C ARG A 474 8.78 27.71 14.96
N ASP A 475 7.65 27.00 14.88
CA ASP A 475 6.30 27.60 14.88
C ASP A 475 5.35 26.94 15.90
N GLY A 476 5.89 26.25 16.91
CA GLY A 476 5.10 25.61 17.97
C GLY A 476 4.13 24.53 17.46
N PHE A 477 2.99 24.40 18.12
CA PHE A 477 1.96 23.42 17.73
C PHE A 477 1.40 23.65 16.33
N ALA A 478 1.26 24.91 15.90
CA ALA A 478 0.78 25.24 14.56
C ALA A 478 1.72 24.66 13.47
N GLY A 479 3.04 24.90 13.60
CA GLY A 479 4.02 24.33 12.68
C GLY A 479 4.04 22.81 12.67
N LEU A 480 3.91 22.18 13.84
CA LEU A 480 3.82 20.73 13.95
C LEU A 480 2.57 20.18 13.25
N ILE A 481 1.41 20.80 13.44
CA ILE A 481 0.14 20.42 12.79
C ILE A 481 0.27 20.52 11.28
N ASP A 482 0.80 21.63 10.76
CA ASP A 482 0.93 21.84 9.32
C ASP A 482 1.87 20.82 8.67
N GLU A 483 2.99 20.50 9.31
CA GLU A 483 3.95 19.50 8.81
C GLU A 483 3.34 18.07 8.81
N ILE A 484 2.65 17.68 9.89
CA ILE A 484 1.94 16.38 9.96
C ILE A 484 0.83 16.32 8.91
N ASN A 485 0.03 17.38 8.76
CA ASN A 485 -1.05 17.44 7.78
C ASN A 485 -0.52 17.33 6.35
N LEU A 486 0.64 17.93 6.06
CA LEU A 486 1.33 17.79 4.78
C LEU A 486 1.74 16.33 4.51
N ASP A 487 2.25 15.63 5.51
CA ASP A 487 2.64 14.22 5.37
C ASP A 487 1.41 13.30 5.19
N VAL A 488 0.36 13.49 5.99
CA VAL A 488 -0.90 12.74 5.89
C VAL A 488 -1.55 12.93 4.51
N SER A 489 -1.63 14.16 4.01
CA SER A 489 -2.20 14.47 2.69
C SER A 489 -1.40 13.87 1.51
N ARG A 490 -0.16 13.43 1.76
CA ARG A 490 0.75 12.85 0.75
C ARG A 490 0.89 11.33 0.86
N LEU A 491 0.22 10.67 1.82
CA LEU A 491 0.29 9.22 2.03
C LEU A 491 0.05 8.43 0.73
N GLY A 492 -1.01 8.78 -0.01
CA GLY A 492 -1.38 8.10 -1.26
C GLY A 492 -0.46 8.34 -2.45
N LYS A 493 0.40 9.37 -2.39
CA LYS A 493 1.20 9.82 -3.53
C LYS A 493 2.66 9.38 -3.52
N ARG A 494 3.26 9.13 -2.35
CA ARG A 494 4.72 8.96 -2.26
C ARG A 494 5.23 7.52 -2.30
N ASN A 495 4.71 6.62 -1.47
CA ASN A 495 5.41 5.36 -1.20
C ASN A 495 4.60 4.11 -1.55
N LEU A 496 3.29 4.13 -1.32
CA LEU A 496 2.49 2.90 -1.27
C LEU A 496 2.32 2.21 -2.62
N GLY A 497 2.28 2.95 -3.73
CA GLY A 497 2.26 2.38 -5.08
C GLY A 497 3.55 1.59 -5.37
N ARG A 498 4.71 2.22 -5.17
CA ARG A 498 6.04 1.59 -5.31
C ARG A 498 6.15 0.33 -4.46
N ASP A 499 5.83 0.47 -3.18
CA ASP A 499 5.98 -0.60 -2.19
C ASP A 499 5.06 -1.78 -2.54
N ASN A 500 3.82 -1.50 -2.98
CA ASN A 500 2.88 -2.53 -3.39
C ASN A 500 3.37 -3.32 -4.62
N ARG A 501 3.96 -2.67 -5.62
CA ARG A 501 4.50 -3.35 -6.81
C ARG A 501 5.67 -4.25 -6.48
N VAL A 502 6.58 -3.75 -5.64
CA VAL A 502 7.81 -4.44 -5.26
C VAL A 502 7.52 -5.66 -4.38
N ILE A 503 6.68 -5.51 -3.36
CA ILE A 503 6.34 -6.60 -2.44
C ILE A 503 5.54 -7.69 -3.16
N ALA A 504 4.59 -7.29 -4.01
CA ALA A 504 3.74 -8.24 -4.69
C ALA A 504 4.48 -9.06 -5.75
N HIS A 505 5.68 -8.67 -6.19
CA HIS A 505 6.52 -9.50 -7.06
C HIS A 505 6.75 -10.93 -6.52
N TRP A 506 6.69 -11.10 -5.20
CA TRP A 506 6.87 -12.39 -4.55
C TRP A 506 5.57 -13.11 -4.23
N GLY A 507 4.43 -12.70 -4.82
CA GLY A 507 3.13 -13.26 -4.51
C GLY A 507 2.72 -13.01 -3.06
N ARG A 508 3.10 -11.85 -2.50
CA ARG A 508 2.82 -11.46 -1.11
C ARG A 508 2.09 -10.14 -1.01
N GLU A 509 1.24 -10.02 -0.01
CA GLU A 509 0.41 -8.87 0.26
C GLU A 509 0.88 -8.12 1.50
N ALA A 510 1.20 -6.84 1.36
CA ALA A 510 1.41 -5.97 2.51
C ALA A 510 0.06 -5.48 3.07
N ARG A 511 -0.09 -5.55 4.40
CA ARG A 511 -1.19 -4.98 5.18
C ARG A 511 -0.68 -3.91 6.12
N PHE A 512 -1.43 -2.82 6.23
CA PHE A 512 -1.02 -1.58 6.90
C PHE A 512 -2.02 -1.22 8.00
N PRO A 513 -1.88 -1.74 9.23
CA PRO A 513 -2.81 -1.43 10.33
C PRO A 513 -2.85 0.06 10.69
N PHE A 514 -1.72 0.76 10.58
CA PHE A 514 -1.68 2.21 10.78
C PHE A 514 -2.40 3.01 9.69
N LEU A 515 -2.68 2.40 8.54
CA LEU A 515 -3.40 3.03 7.42
C LEU A 515 -4.78 2.41 7.22
N ASP A 516 -5.38 1.93 8.30
CA ASP A 516 -6.81 1.67 8.36
C ASP A 516 -7.58 2.99 8.39
N GLU A 517 -8.64 3.10 7.60
CA GLU A 517 -9.37 4.34 7.42
C GLU A 517 -9.99 4.86 8.71
N GLU A 518 -10.55 3.96 9.54
CA GLU A 518 -11.12 4.35 10.83
C GLU A 518 -10.03 4.70 11.83
N PHE A 519 -8.93 3.94 11.85
CA PHE A 519 -7.78 4.28 12.68
C PHE A 519 -7.19 5.65 12.31
N VAL A 520 -6.95 5.89 11.02
CA VAL A 520 -6.45 7.18 10.50
C VAL A 520 -7.44 8.28 10.85
N SER A 521 -8.75 8.07 10.61
CA SER A 521 -9.79 9.04 10.92
C SER A 521 -9.79 9.45 12.38
N TRP A 522 -9.68 8.49 13.30
CA TRP A 522 -9.57 8.77 14.71
C TRP A 522 -8.25 9.51 15.05
N VAL A 523 -7.10 9.03 14.57
CA VAL A 523 -5.80 9.66 14.88
C VAL A 523 -5.69 11.09 14.35
N VAL A 524 -6.20 11.39 13.15
CA VAL A 524 -6.11 12.76 12.59
C VAL A 524 -7.04 13.75 13.31
N GLN A 525 -8.08 13.25 13.99
CA GLN A 525 -8.98 14.06 14.82
C GLN A 525 -8.44 14.30 16.23
N LEU A 526 -7.49 13.49 16.71
CA LEU A 526 -6.84 13.76 18.00
C LEU A 526 -6.01 15.05 17.94
N PRO A 527 -6.09 15.90 18.99
CA PRO A 527 -5.15 16.98 19.17
C PRO A 527 -3.70 16.49 19.16
N VAL A 528 -2.79 17.24 18.55
CA VAL A 528 -1.41 16.78 18.34
C VAL A 528 -0.64 16.49 19.64
N TRP A 529 -0.94 17.20 20.73
CA TRP A 529 -0.33 16.97 22.05
C TRP A 529 -0.80 15.70 22.76
N GLU A 530 -1.90 15.08 22.31
CA GLU A 530 -2.37 13.80 22.85
C GLU A 530 -1.73 12.60 22.15
N LYS A 531 -1.05 12.82 21.02
CA LYS A 531 -0.39 11.77 20.22
C LYS A 531 1.11 11.97 20.08
N CYS A 532 1.60 13.20 20.18
CA CYS A 532 3.01 13.58 20.11
C CYS A 532 3.48 14.17 21.44
N GLY A 533 4.75 13.96 21.81
CA GLY A 533 5.30 14.45 23.08
C GLY A 533 5.97 15.82 22.98
N PHE A 534 5.64 16.62 21.97
CA PHE A 534 6.20 17.97 21.81
C PHE A 534 5.39 18.96 22.65
N GLY A 535 6.07 19.83 23.40
CA GLY A 535 5.42 20.85 24.24
C GLY A 535 4.68 20.31 25.47
N THR A 536 4.69 18.99 25.71
CA THR A 536 4.13 18.39 26.93
C THR A 536 5.14 18.46 28.08
N PRO A 537 4.69 18.59 29.35
CA PRO A 537 5.55 18.56 30.52
C PRO A 537 6.48 17.34 30.54
N LEU A 538 7.71 17.53 31.02
CA LEU A 538 8.64 16.43 31.20
C LEU A 538 8.13 15.46 32.27
N PRO A 539 8.19 14.14 32.03
CA PRO A 539 7.82 13.17 33.05
C PRO A 539 8.80 13.24 34.24
N PRO A 540 8.36 12.88 35.47
CA PRO A 540 9.25 12.76 36.61
C PRO A 540 10.44 11.83 36.32
N ALA A 541 11.63 12.13 36.86
CA ALA A 541 12.85 11.38 36.55
C ALA A 541 12.77 9.87 36.89
N ASP A 542 12.00 9.54 37.92
CA ASP A 542 11.81 8.16 38.39
C ASP A 542 10.64 7.44 37.72
N SER A 543 9.95 8.09 36.78
CA SER A 543 8.78 7.50 36.10
C SER A 543 9.20 6.59 34.95
N PRO A 544 8.40 5.56 34.59
CA PRO A 544 8.72 4.66 33.48
C PRO A 544 8.78 5.37 32.12
N GLU A 545 8.15 6.54 31.98
CA GLU A 545 8.15 7.40 30.80
C GLU A 545 9.40 8.28 30.65
N ALA A 546 10.25 8.33 31.68
CA ALA A 546 11.49 9.09 31.65
C ALA A 546 12.41 8.59 30.52
N GLY A 547 12.98 9.55 29.79
CA GLY A 547 13.88 9.31 28.66
C GLY A 547 13.21 8.88 27.35
N LEU A 548 11.88 8.87 27.27
CA LEU A 548 11.18 8.64 26.00
C LEU A 548 11.18 9.89 25.11
N ASP A 549 11.50 9.70 23.84
CA ASP A 549 11.46 10.75 22.80
C ASP A 549 10.06 11.34 22.59
N SER A 550 10.02 12.60 22.17
CA SER A 550 8.79 13.30 21.79
C SER A 550 8.17 12.75 20.50
N GLU A 551 9.00 12.31 19.55
CA GLU A 551 8.55 11.65 18.33
C GLU A 551 7.81 10.35 18.67
N LYS A 552 6.59 10.21 18.17
CA LYS A 552 5.73 9.03 18.38
C LYS A 552 5.48 8.70 19.85
N LYS A 553 5.46 9.72 20.72
CA LYS A 553 5.32 9.54 22.18
C LYS A 553 4.16 8.62 22.57
N ALA A 554 2.98 8.79 21.99
CA ALA A 554 1.84 7.91 22.31
C ALA A 554 2.11 6.43 21.95
N LEU A 555 2.73 6.14 20.81
CA LEU A 555 3.13 4.77 20.46
C LEU A 555 4.20 4.21 21.39
N ARG A 556 5.16 5.04 21.84
CA ARG A 556 6.17 4.65 22.84
C ARG A 556 5.52 4.33 24.18
N LEU A 557 4.50 5.08 24.58
CA LEU A 557 3.73 4.82 25.79
C LEU A 557 2.90 3.53 25.67
N VAL A 558 2.31 3.25 24.51
CA VAL A 558 1.70 1.93 24.24
C VAL A 558 2.74 0.81 24.34
N ALA A 559 3.95 1.00 23.81
CA ALA A 559 5.03 0.02 23.95
C ALA A 559 5.38 -0.23 25.44
N LEU A 560 5.45 0.82 26.26
CA LEU A 560 5.63 0.67 27.71
C LEU A 560 4.49 -0.11 28.37
N ARG A 561 3.23 0.22 28.05
CA ARG A 561 2.04 -0.50 28.55
C ARG A 561 2.08 -1.99 28.23
N LEU A 562 2.60 -2.34 27.05
CA LEU A 562 2.75 -3.72 26.59
C LEU A 562 4.01 -4.42 27.12
N GLY A 563 4.80 -3.77 27.99
CA GLY A 563 6.02 -4.32 28.60
C GLY A 563 7.28 -4.26 27.71
N MET A 564 7.21 -3.54 26.58
CA MET A 564 8.28 -3.39 25.58
C MET A 564 9.14 -2.15 25.90
N THR A 565 9.85 -2.20 27.03
CA THR A 565 10.64 -1.10 27.60
C THR A 565 11.79 -0.64 26.72
N ASN A 566 12.50 -1.56 26.07
CA ASN A 566 13.65 -1.23 25.21
C ASN A 566 13.15 -0.63 23.89
N VAL A 567 12.20 -1.29 23.25
CA VAL A 567 11.55 -0.84 22.01
C VAL A 567 10.93 0.56 22.16
N ALA A 568 10.33 0.87 23.31
CA ALA A 568 9.80 2.20 23.60
C ALA A 568 10.86 3.32 23.51
N ARG A 569 12.15 3.00 23.73
CA ARG A 569 13.29 3.94 23.70
C ARG A 569 14.09 3.89 22.41
N GLU A 570 13.76 2.97 21.50
CA GLU A 570 14.50 2.84 20.24
C GLU A 570 14.42 4.10 19.39
N LYS A 571 15.57 4.50 18.85
CA LYS A 571 15.67 5.68 18.00
C LYS A 571 15.22 5.35 16.59
N LYS A 572 14.52 6.29 15.95
CA LYS A 572 14.12 6.13 14.56
C LYS A 572 15.33 6.08 13.63
N ARG A 573 15.29 5.15 12.68
CA ARG A 573 16.20 5.09 11.54
C ARG A 573 15.40 4.87 10.26
N ALA A 574 15.81 5.51 9.16
CA ALA A 574 15.19 5.24 7.86
C ALA A 574 15.72 3.92 7.29
N ILE A 575 14.83 3.11 6.71
CA ILE A 575 15.11 1.74 6.24
C ILE A 575 16.36 1.66 5.34
N GLN A 576 16.57 2.65 4.47
CA GLN A 576 17.72 2.65 3.56
C GLN A 576 19.09 2.77 4.25
N PHE A 577 19.12 3.41 5.41
CA PHE A 577 20.33 3.51 6.24
C PHE A 577 20.41 2.39 7.27
N GLY A 578 19.25 1.94 7.74
CA GLY A 578 19.11 0.87 8.72
C GLY A 578 19.53 -0.49 8.18
N SER A 579 19.07 -0.83 6.98
CA SER A 579 19.40 -2.07 6.25
C SER A 579 20.70 -1.99 5.43
N ARG A 580 21.34 -0.81 5.39
CA ARG A 580 22.54 -0.48 4.59
C ARG A 580 22.35 -0.54 3.06
N THR A 581 21.14 -0.37 2.54
CA THR A 581 20.90 -0.32 1.08
C THR A 581 21.32 1.00 0.42
N ALA A 582 21.43 2.08 1.17
CA ALA A 582 21.81 3.37 0.63
C ALA A 582 23.30 3.44 0.24
N LYS A 583 23.59 4.17 -0.84
CA LYS A 583 24.94 4.62 -1.22
C LYS A 583 25.97 3.48 -1.40
N MET A 584 25.55 2.34 -1.95
CA MET A 584 26.46 1.20 -2.17
C MET A 584 27.61 1.50 -3.15
N GLU A 585 27.36 2.27 -4.22
CA GLU A 585 28.34 2.52 -5.29
C GLU A 585 29.05 3.88 -5.15
N LYS A 586 28.30 4.99 -5.14
CA LYS A 586 28.85 6.35 -5.21
C LYS A 586 28.62 7.15 -3.92
N SER A 587 29.61 7.94 -3.52
CA SER A 587 29.55 8.77 -2.30
C SER A 587 28.78 10.08 -2.47
N LYS A 588 28.77 10.64 -3.68
CA LYS A 588 28.23 11.98 -3.98
C LYS A 588 26.78 12.01 -4.45
N VAL A 589 26.11 10.86 -4.53
CA VAL A 589 24.72 10.77 -5.00
C VAL A 589 23.77 11.12 -3.86
N LYS A 590 22.87 12.08 -4.11
CA LYS A 590 21.77 12.45 -3.21
C LYS A 590 20.59 11.51 -3.44
N GLY A 591 19.79 11.26 -2.42
CA GLY A 591 18.61 10.39 -2.54
C GLY A 591 17.57 10.91 -3.55
N THR A 592 17.55 12.21 -3.83
CA THR A 592 16.66 12.85 -4.80
C THR A 592 17.18 12.79 -6.24
N ASP A 593 18.41 12.33 -6.46
CA ASP A 593 18.98 12.23 -7.80
C ASP A 593 18.19 11.18 -8.59
N ALA A 594 17.87 11.51 -9.85
CA ALA A 594 17.22 10.58 -10.75
C ALA A 594 18.19 9.43 -11.11
N LEU A 595 17.64 8.23 -11.20
CA LEU A 595 18.36 7.05 -11.65
C LEU A 595 18.77 7.23 -13.11
N THR A 596 20.04 6.99 -13.40
CA THR A 596 20.57 6.91 -14.77
C THR A 596 20.16 5.63 -15.48
#